data_AF-A0A553KH21-F1
#
_entry.id   AF-A0A553KH21-F1
#
_cell.length_a   1.000
_cell.length_b   1.000
_cell.length_c   1.000
_cell.angle_alpha   90.00
_cell.angle_beta   90.00
_cell.angle_gamma   90.00
#
_symmetry.space_group_name_H-M   'P 1'
#
loop_
_entity.id
_entity.type
_entity.pdbx_description
1 polymer ?
#
loop_
_entity_poly.entity_id
_entity_poly.type
_entity_poly.pdbx_seq_one_letter_code
_entity_poly.pdbx_strand_id
1 'polypeptide(L)'
;MEFDTIAAVATPMGEGGIAVIRVSGPDAIEVVDKIYRGKRKLSTVESHTIHYGHLYDPQTGERVEEVLVSVMRAPRTFTREDVVEVNCHGGIVSVERVLELILDNGARLAEPGEFTKRAFLNGRIDLSQAEAVIDLIRAKTDKAMKVALNQVEGKLSRLIRKLRQNLIEAMAHIEVTLDYPEHDVEEVTQNFLREKCTEVKEEIGRLLQTARQGKILREGLSTAIIGRPNVGKSSLLNSLVQEEKAIVTDVAGTTRDVIEEYVNVRGVPLRLIDTAGIRETEDIVEKIGVEKSRQLLQEADLVLLVLNYNEPLTPDDYAIFDAAKGFQVIVIVNKVDLPQRIDLDEVRRHFPNRPLILTSAREETGIDQLERAIADLFFSGRVQQDDLTYVSNARHIQLLRQAERAVDDAISGIDNLMPIDMVQIDIKKAWELLGEVIGESVGEDLIDQIFSQFCLGK
;
A
#
# COMPACT_ATOMS: atom_id res chain seq x y z
N MET A 1 -2.13 1.92 -29.95
CA MET A 1 -0.72 2.19 -29.61
C MET A 1 0.08 1.03 -30.14
N GLU A 2 1.10 1.29 -30.95
CA GLU A 2 2.03 0.26 -31.39
C GLU A 2 3.11 0.20 -30.30
N PHE A 3 3.13 -0.89 -29.52
CA PHE A 3 4.08 -1.06 -28.42
C PHE A 3 5.38 -1.65 -28.94
N ASP A 4 6.51 -1.14 -28.47
CA ASP A 4 7.82 -1.76 -28.66
C ASP A 4 8.02 -2.95 -27.70
N THR A 5 9.12 -3.70 -27.84
CA THR A 5 9.47 -4.79 -26.92
C THR A 5 10.35 -4.28 -25.79
N ILE A 6 9.96 -4.54 -24.54
CA ILE A 6 10.68 -4.11 -23.34
C ILE A 6 11.27 -5.26 -22.55
N ALA A 7 12.38 -5.01 -21.86
CA ALA A 7 13.01 -5.96 -20.94
C ALA A 7 13.44 -5.28 -19.64
N ALA A 8 13.37 -6.02 -18.52
CA ALA A 8 13.96 -5.63 -17.24
C ALA A 8 14.14 -6.82 -16.29
N VAL A 9 14.98 -6.64 -15.27
CA VAL A 9 15.12 -7.58 -14.15
C VAL A 9 13.84 -7.54 -13.31
N ALA A 10 13.17 -8.68 -13.13
CA ALA A 10 11.90 -8.81 -12.41
C ALA A 10 12.07 -9.28 -10.95
N THR A 11 13.27 -9.73 -10.57
CA THR A 11 13.65 -10.12 -9.20
C THR A 11 14.38 -8.97 -8.49
N PRO A 12 14.37 -8.94 -7.14
CA PRO A 12 15.21 -8.00 -6.38
C PRO A 12 16.68 -8.10 -6.78
N MET A 13 17.35 -6.95 -6.88
CA MET A 13 18.80 -6.89 -7.07
C MET A 13 19.51 -7.41 -5.82
N GLY A 14 20.54 -8.23 -6.01
CA GLY A 14 21.31 -8.82 -4.91
C GLY A 14 21.85 -10.20 -5.28
N GLU A 15 22.45 -10.87 -4.30
CA GLU A 15 22.89 -12.26 -4.47
C GLU A 15 21.72 -13.22 -4.19
N GLY A 16 21.42 -14.07 -5.17
CA GLY A 16 20.38 -15.08 -5.05
C GLY A 16 20.70 -16.32 -5.88
N GLY A 17 20.00 -17.42 -5.61
CA GLY A 17 20.14 -18.64 -6.41
C GLY A 17 19.65 -18.47 -7.86
N ILE A 18 18.65 -17.60 -8.07
CA ILE A 18 18.00 -17.38 -9.36
C ILE A 18 17.65 -15.89 -9.50
N ALA A 19 17.79 -15.37 -10.71
CA ALA A 19 17.24 -14.09 -11.13
C ALA A 19 16.40 -14.26 -12.40
N VAL A 20 15.40 -13.38 -12.56
CA VAL A 20 14.48 -13.41 -13.71
C VAL A 20 14.61 -12.12 -14.50
N ILE A 21 14.91 -12.24 -15.80
CA ILE A 21 14.76 -11.14 -16.75
C ILE A 21 13.46 -11.36 -17.51
N ARG A 22 12.55 -10.40 -17.44
CA ARG A 22 11.26 -10.44 -18.14
C ARG A 22 11.33 -9.60 -19.40
N VAL A 23 10.82 -10.14 -20.50
CA VAL A 23 10.67 -9.47 -21.80
C VAL A 23 9.19 -9.48 -22.18
N SER A 24 8.64 -8.35 -22.61
CA SER A 24 7.23 -8.21 -23.05
C SER A 24 7.11 -7.35 -24.28
N GLY A 25 6.25 -7.73 -25.22
CA GLY A 25 5.98 -6.97 -26.43
C GLY A 25 5.78 -7.86 -27.66
N PRO A 26 5.55 -7.27 -28.84
CA PRO A 26 5.28 -8.03 -30.07
C PRO A 26 6.43 -8.96 -30.48
N ASP A 27 7.67 -8.57 -30.20
CA ASP A 27 8.87 -9.31 -30.60
C ASP A 27 9.53 -10.07 -29.44
N ALA A 28 8.89 -10.16 -28.27
CA ALA A 28 9.48 -10.72 -27.06
C ALA A 28 10.04 -12.14 -27.27
N ILE A 29 9.31 -12.99 -28.00
CA ILE A 29 9.75 -14.35 -28.32
C ILE A 29 10.90 -14.31 -29.34
N GLU A 30 10.83 -13.46 -30.36
CA GLU A 30 11.86 -13.38 -31.39
C GLU A 30 13.21 -12.89 -30.83
N VAL A 31 13.18 -11.84 -30.00
CA VAL A 31 14.38 -11.28 -29.35
C VAL A 31 15.13 -12.36 -28.58
N VAL A 32 14.43 -13.15 -27.75
CA VAL A 32 15.07 -14.20 -26.94
C VAL A 32 15.42 -15.44 -27.78
N ASP A 33 14.64 -15.80 -28.80
CA ASP A 33 14.92 -16.95 -29.69
C ASP A 33 16.20 -16.76 -30.54
N LYS A 34 16.60 -15.51 -30.82
CA LYS A 34 17.86 -15.18 -31.53
C LYS A 34 19.10 -15.58 -30.75
N ILE A 35 19.08 -15.39 -29.44
CA ILE A 35 20.21 -15.61 -28.53
C ILE A 35 20.15 -16.97 -27.82
N TYR A 36 18.99 -17.63 -27.82
CA TYR A 36 18.78 -18.89 -27.14
C TYR A 36 19.16 -20.10 -28.01
N ARG A 37 19.85 -21.07 -27.39
CA ARG A 37 20.14 -22.39 -27.96
C ARG A 37 19.72 -23.50 -27.01
N GLY A 38 18.67 -24.22 -27.40
CA GLY A 38 18.19 -25.42 -26.71
C GLY A 38 17.67 -26.47 -27.68
N LYS A 39 16.87 -27.43 -27.17
CA LYS A 39 16.35 -28.55 -27.97
C LYS A 39 15.41 -28.13 -29.11
N ARG A 40 14.66 -27.05 -28.91
CA ARG A 40 13.69 -26.47 -29.86
C ARG A 40 13.85 -24.95 -29.85
N LYS A 41 13.52 -24.31 -30.97
CA LYS A 41 13.36 -22.85 -31.04
C LYS A 41 12.17 -22.40 -30.21
N LEU A 42 12.33 -21.34 -29.43
CA LEU A 42 11.28 -20.77 -28.58
C LEU A 42 10.07 -20.33 -29.40
N SER A 43 10.26 -19.87 -30.63
CA SER A 43 9.16 -19.53 -31.56
C SER A 43 8.25 -20.71 -31.93
N THR A 44 8.70 -21.95 -31.77
CA THR A 44 7.98 -23.17 -32.15
C THR A 44 7.33 -23.92 -30.99
N VAL A 45 7.51 -23.44 -29.75
CA VAL A 45 7.00 -24.11 -28.55
C VAL A 45 5.60 -23.61 -28.18
N GLU A 46 4.92 -24.44 -27.38
CA GLU A 46 3.63 -24.12 -26.78
C GLU A 46 3.75 -23.04 -25.72
N SER A 47 2.68 -22.25 -25.56
CA SER A 47 2.57 -21.24 -24.50
C SER A 47 2.56 -21.89 -23.11
N HIS A 48 3.06 -21.19 -22.10
CA HIS A 48 3.17 -21.59 -20.70
C HIS A 48 4.02 -22.85 -20.48
N THR A 49 5.11 -22.98 -21.24
CA THR A 49 6.07 -24.08 -21.09
C THR A 49 7.48 -23.56 -20.79
N ILE A 50 8.28 -24.41 -20.14
CA ILE A 50 9.64 -24.08 -19.70
C ILE A 50 10.65 -24.84 -20.55
N HIS A 51 11.70 -24.16 -21.00
CA HIS A 51 12.72 -24.72 -21.87
C HIS A 51 14.12 -24.50 -21.31
N TYR A 52 14.86 -25.59 -21.17
CA TYR A 52 16.26 -25.56 -20.79
C TYR A 52 17.17 -25.35 -22.01
N GLY A 53 18.13 -24.44 -21.85
CA GLY A 53 19.16 -24.19 -22.85
C GLY A 53 20.20 -23.19 -22.37
N HIS A 54 20.84 -22.53 -23.33
CA HIS A 54 21.95 -21.62 -23.10
C HIS A 54 21.76 -20.36 -23.93
N LEU A 55 22.22 -19.22 -23.40
CA LEU A 55 22.30 -17.98 -24.14
C LEU A 55 23.69 -17.82 -24.76
N TYR A 56 23.71 -17.34 -26.01
CA TYR A 56 24.93 -17.04 -26.74
C TYR A 56 24.87 -15.64 -27.30
N ASP A 57 26.00 -14.95 -27.28
CA ASP A 57 26.19 -13.69 -27.99
C ASP A 57 26.30 -13.97 -29.50
N PRO A 58 25.39 -13.43 -30.35
CA PRO A 58 25.42 -13.64 -31.79
C PRO A 58 26.67 -13.07 -32.49
N GLN A 59 27.31 -12.05 -31.91
CA GLN A 59 28.48 -11.39 -32.49
C GLN A 59 29.76 -12.19 -32.25
N THR A 60 29.94 -12.68 -31.01
CA THR A 60 31.17 -13.39 -30.60
C THR A 60 31.03 -14.91 -30.67
N GLY A 61 29.80 -15.44 -30.58
CA GLY A 61 29.53 -16.86 -30.43
C GLY A 61 29.85 -17.40 -29.04
N GLU A 62 30.18 -16.55 -28.07
CA GLU A 62 30.48 -16.94 -26.69
C GLU A 62 29.20 -17.38 -25.96
N ARG A 63 29.31 -18.43 -25.14
CA ARG A 63 28.24 -18.83 -24.21
C ARG A 63 28.18 -17.83 -23.07
N VAL A 64 27.05 -17.15 -22.92
CA VAL A 64 26.84 -16.15 -21.87
C VAL A 64 26.33 -16.81 -20.58
N GLU A 65 25.30 -17.66 -20.67
CA GLU A 65 24.64 -18.22 -19.47
C GLU A 65 23.87 -19.51 -19.77
N GLU A 66 23.66 -20.35 -18.75
CA GLU A 66 22.72 -21.46 -18.71
C GLU A 66 21.39 -21.02 -18.13
N VAL A 67 20.29 -21.29 -18.85
CA VAL A 67 18.99 -20.69 -18.52
C VAL A 67 17.82 -21.66 -18.61
N LEU A 68 16.78 -21.35 -17.85
CA LEU A 68 15.43 -21.84 -18.07
C LEU A 68 14.58 -20.70 -18.63
N VAL A 69 13.99 -20.89 -19.80
CA VAL A 69 13.17 -19.88 -20.48
C VAL A 69 11.70 -20.30 -20.45
N SER A 70 10.86 -19.46 -19.87
CA SER A 70 9.39 -19.60 -19.89
C SER A 70 8.83 -18.80 -21.06
N VAL A 71 8.06 -19.43 -21.94
CA VAL A 71 7.41 -18.77 -23.07
C VAL A 71 5.92 -18.65 -22.80
N MET A 72 5.37 -17.43 -22.78
CA MET A 72 3.95 -17.17 -22.56
C MET A 72 3.42 -16.28 -23.68
N ARG A 73 2.45 -16.79 -24.45
CA ARG A 73 1.85 -16.06 -25.58
C ARG A 73 0.61 -15.29 -25.16
N ALA A 74 0.40 -14.15 -25.80
CA ALA A 74 -0.80 -13.33 -25.72
C ALA A 74 -2.08 -14.15 -26.01
N PRO A 75 -3.24 -13.77 -25.43
CA PRO A 75 -3.44 -12.71 -24.44
C PRO A 75 -3.26 -13.21 -23.00
N ARG A 76 -2.81 -14.45 -22.78
CA ARG A 76 -2.79 -15.10 -21.46
C ARG A 76 -1.51 -14.78 -20.68
N THR A 77 -1.17 -13.50 -20.56
CA THR A 77 0.08 -13.02 -19.93
C THR A 77 -0.18 -11.78 -19.09
N PHE A 78 0.74 -11.42 -18.20
CA PHE A 78 0.61 -10.25 -17.31
C PHE A 78 0.29 -8.97 -18.07
N THR A 79 0.99 -8.71 -19.17
CA THR A 79 0.78 -7.52 -20.01
C THR A 79 -0.31 -7.71 -21.06
N ARG A 80 -0.85 -8.94 -21.25
CA ARG A 80 -1.64 -9.39 -22.43
C ARG A 80 -0.88 -9.39 -23.75
N GLU A 81 0.43 -9.15 -23.73
CA GLU A 81 1.33 -9.28 -24.88
C GLU A 81 2.04 -10.64 -24.87
N ASP A 82 2.88 -10.94 -25.86
CA ASP A 82 3.82 -12.05 -25.73
C ASP A 82 4.85 -11.70 -24.64
N VAL A 83 5.12 -12.66 -23.76
CA VAL A 83 6.04 -12.51 -22.62
C VAL A 83 7.00 -13.69 -22.57
N VAL A 84 8.28 -13.39 -22.39
CA VAL A 84 9.32 -14.38 -22.13
C VAL A 84 9.98 -14.07 -20.79
N GLU A 85 10.14 -15.08 -19.94
CA GLU A 85 10.91 -14.95 -18.70
C GLU A 85 12.15 -15.83 -18.77
N VAL A 86 13.32 -15.20 -18.67
CA VAL A 86 14.63 -15.84 -18.69
C VAL A 86 15.12 -15.98 -17.25
N ASN A 87 15.15 -17.20 -16.75
CA ASN A 87 15.66 -17.54 -15.42
C ASN A 87 17.14 -17.89 -15.54
N CYS A 88 18.00 -17.12 -14.89
CA CYS A 88 19.46 -17.27 -14.88
C CYS A 88 19.99 -17.33 -13.44
N HIS A 89 21.30 -17.56 -13.29
CA HIS A 89 21.95 -17.50 -11.98
C HIS A 89 21.89 -16.08 -11.41
N GLY A 90 21.50 -15.94 -10.14
CA GLY A 90 21.25 -14.66 -9.48
C GLY A 90 22.50 -13.91 -8.99
N GLY A 91 23.63 -14.05 -9.71
CA GLY A 91 24.81 -13.21 -9.50
C GLY A 91 24.67 -11.91 -10.29
N ILE A 92 25.02 -10.77 -9.68
CA ILE A 92 24.85 -9.43 -10.29
C ILE A 92 25.41 -9.36 -11.72
N VAL A 93 26.64 -9.83 -11.91
CA VAL A 93 27.31 -9.84 -13.22
C VAL A 93 26.61 -10.73 -14.24
N SER A 94 26.04 -11.87 -13.82
CA SER A 94 25.26 -12.76 -14.69
C SER A 94 24.01 -12.03 -15.17
N VAL A 95 23.26 -11.43 -14.23
CA VAL A 95 22.01 -10.72 -14.52
C VAL A 95 22.23 -9.56 -15.46
N GLU A 96 23.25 -8.74 -15.21
CA GLU A 96 23.62 -7.60 -16.06
C GLU A 96 23.97 -8.06 -17.48
N ARG A 97 24.83 -9.09 -17.63
CA ARG A 97 25.20 -9.63 -18.95
C ARG A 97 24.00 -10.19 -19.71
N VAL A 98 23.08 -10.89 -19.04
CA VAL A 98 21.87 -11.43 -19.69
C VAL A 98 20.93 -10.30 -20.12
N LEU A 99 20.76 -9.27 -19.27
CA LEU A 99 19.94 -8.11 -19.63
C LEU A 99 20.53 -7.35 -20.83
N GLU A 100 21.83 -7.02 -20.79
CA GLU A 100 22.53 -6.35 -21.90
C GLU A 100 22.38 -7.13 -23.21
N LEU A 101 22.59 -8.45 -23.17
CA LEU A 101 22.42 -9.31 -24.34
C LEU A 101 21.00 -9.23 -24.92
N ILE A 102 19.97 -9.16 -24.08
CA ILE A 102 18.57 -9.02 -24.53
C ILE A 102 18.34 -7.64 -25.14
N LEU A 103 18.88 -6.58 -24.53
CA LEU A 103 18.75 -5.21 -25.03
C LEU A 103 19.41 -5.03 -26.41
N ASP A 104 20.64 -5.54 -26.56
CA ASP A 104 21.40 -5.49 -27.81
C ASP A 104 20.72 -6.26 -28.96
N ASN A 105 19.76 -7.13 -28.66
CA ASN A 105 19.04 -7.95 -29.63
C ASN A 105 17.60 -7.49 -29.92
N GLY A 106 17.24 -6.26 -29.51
CA GLY A 106 16.03 -5.59 -29.98
C GLY A 106 14.98 -5.26 -28.91
N ALA A 107 15.30 -5.46 -27.62
CA ALA A 107 14.47 -4.96 -26.54
C ALA A 107 14.96 -3.59 -26.04
N ARG A 108 14.05 -2.72 -25.61
CA ARG A 108 14.37 -1.51 -24.85
C ARG A 108 14.31 -1.80 -23.35
N LEU A 109 15.09 -1.10 -22.54
CA LEU A 109 14.95 -1.16 -21.09
C LEU A 109 13.57 -0.61 -20.67
N ALA A 110 12.83 -1.39 -19.89
CA ALA A 110 11.51 -0.98 -19.41
C ALA A 110 11.62 0.23 -18.46
N GLU A 111 10.65 1.13 -18.56
CA GLU A 111 10.45 2.20 -17.57
C GLU A 111 9.89 1.63 -16.25
N PRO A 112 10.05 2.34 -15.12
CA PRO A 112 9.40 1.96 -13.87
C PRO A 112 7.87 1.84 -14.06
N GLY A 113 7.27 0.73 -13.61
CA GLY A 113 5.83 0.53 -13.75
C GLY A 113 5.36 0.05 -15.12
N GLU A 114 6.25 -0.05 -16.13
CA GLU A 114 5.81 -0.18 -17.52
C GLU A 114 5.06 -1.50 -17.80
N PHE A 115 5.43 -2.61 -17.17
CA PHE A 115 4.71 -3.88 -17.36
C PHE A 115 3.28 -3.79 -16.81
N THR A 116 3.09 -3.20 -15.63
CA THR A 116 1.77 -3.01 -15.01
C THR A 116 0.97 -1.96 -15.77
N LYS A 117 1.62 -0.90 -16.28
CA LYS A 117 1.01 0.09 -17.17
C LYS A 117 0.46 -0.58 -18.43
N ARG A 118 1.23 -1.46 -19.08
CA ARG A 118 0.76 -2.22 -20.25
C ARG A 118 -0.38 -3.18 -19.91
N ALA A 119 -0.33 -3.82 -18.74
CA ALA A 119 -1.45 -4.64 -18.26
C ALA A 119 -2.74 -3.82 -18.10
N PHE A 120 -2.63 -2.58 -17.61
CA PHE A 120 -3.73 -1.63 -17.51
C PHE A 120 -4.24 -1.18 -18.89
N LEU A 121 -3.35 -0.70 -19.76
CA LEU A 121 -3.70 -0.23 -21.11
C LEU A 121 -4.33 -1.32 -21.98
N ASN A 122 -3.90 -2.58 -21.82
CA ASN A 122 -4.48 -3.72 -22.51
C ASN A 122 -5.76 -4.26 -21.84
N GLY A 123 -6.26 -3.59 -20.80
CA GLY A 123 -7.52 -3.88 -20.11
C GLY A 123 -7.52 -5.18 -19.30
N ARG A 124 -6.35 -5.67 -18.87
CA ARG A 124 -6.24 -6.84 -17.98
C ARG A 124 -6.66 -6.48 -16.56
N ILE A 125 -6.21 -5.32 -16.12
CA ILE A 125 -6.42 -4.77 -14.79
C ILE A 125 -6.87 -3.32 -14.94
N ASP A 126 -7.55 -2.81 -13.92
CA ASP A 126 -7.84 -1.37 -13.82
C ASP A 126 -6.83 -0.65 -12.91
N LEU A 127 -6.95 0.66 -12.78
CA LEU A 127 -5.98 1.48 -12.04
C LEU A 127 -5.94 1.13 -10.56
N SER A 128 -7.09 0.81 -9.96
CA SER A 128 -7.17 0.42 -8.55
C SER A 128 -6.48 -0.93 -8.30
N GLN A 129 -6.59 -1.86 -9.25
CA GLN A 129 -5.90 -3.14 -9.21
C GLN A 129 -4.38 -2.98 -9.43
N ALA A 130 -3.97 -2.08 -10.33
CA ALA A 130 -2.56 -1.78 -10.56
C ALA A 130 -1.88 -1.23 -9.30
N GLU A 131 -2.51 -0.27 -8.61
CA GLU A 131 -2.02 0.24 -7.33
C GLU A 131 -1.96 -0.86 -6.26
N ALA A 132 -2.95 -1.75 -6.22
CA ALA A 132 -2.99 -2.86 -5.27
C ALA A 132 -1.87 -3.88 -5.45
N VAL A 133 -1.32 -4.02 -6.67
CA VAL A 133 -0.13 -4.86 -6.91
C VAL A 133 1.08 -4.32 -6.14
N ILE A 134 1.25 -3.00 -6.03
CA ILE A 134 2.32 -2.40 -5.20
C ILE A 134 2.06 -2.68 -3.74
N ASP A 135 0.83 -2.43 -3.28
CA ASP A 135 0.46 -2.60 -1.88
C ASP A 135 0.68 -4.06 -1.45
N LEU A 136 0.45 -5.03 -2.35
CA LEU A 136 0.72 -6.45 -2.09
C LEU A 136 2.21 -6.74 -1.94
N ILE A 137 3.07 -6.14 -2.77
CA ILE A 137 4.53 -6.33 -2.70
C ILE A 137 5.11 -5.67 -1.44
N ARG A 138 4.57 -4.53 -1.04
CA ARG A 138 5.04 -3.73 0.11
C ARG A 138 4.39 -4.13 1.44
N ALA A 139 3.41 -5.03 1.43
CA ALA A 139 2.65 -5.42 2.60
C ALA A 139 3.56 -5.84 3.76
N LYS A 140 3.34 -5.25 4.94
CA LYS A 140 4.16 -5.49 6.14
C LYS A 140 3.52 -6.46 7.14
N THR A 141 2.23 -6.77 6.97
CA THR A 141 1.47 -7.69 7.83
C THR A 141 0.55 -8.56 6.98
N ASP A 142 0.16 -9.72 7.49
CA ASP A 142 -0.80 -10.62 6.82
C ASP A 142 -2.15 -9.92 6.54
N LYS A 143 -2.57 -9.03 7.44
CA LYS A 143 -3.80 -8.23 7.25
C LYS A 143 -3.65 -7.25 6.09
N ALA A 144 -2.53 -6.53 6.01
CA ALA A 144 -2.24 -5.63 4.89
C ALA A 144 -2.17 -6.40 3.56
N MET A 145 -1.52 -7.57 3.56
CA MET A 145 -1.43 -8.44 2.40
C MET A 145 -2.82 -8.90 1.94
N LYS A 146 -3.68 -9.36 2.86
CA LYS A 146 -5.06 -9.78 2.56
C LYS A 146 -5.89 -8.66 1.96
N VAL A 147 -5.75 -7.43 2.47
CA VAL A 147 -6.43 -6.24 1.91
C VAL A 147 -5.98 -5.96 0.48
N ALA A 148 -4.67 -5.96 0.23
CA ALA A 148 -4.13 -5.75 -1.10
C ALA A 148 -4.57 -6.85 -2.08
N LEU A 149 -4.59 -8.11 -1.65
CA LEU A 149 -5.00 -9.26 -2.46
C LEU A 149 -6.47 -9.15 -2.89
N ASN A 150 -7.38 -8.79 -1.98
CA ASN A 150 -8.79 -8.52 -2.31
C ASN A 150 -8.96 -7.38 -3.34
N GLN A 151 -8.10 -6.37 -3.30
CA GLN A 151 -8.13 -5.28 -4.28
C GLN A 151 -7.56 -5.73 -5.63
N VAL A 152 -6.48 -6.52 -5.66
CA VAL A 152 -5.96 -7.15 -6.90
C VAL A 152 -7.03 -8.03 -7.57
N GLU A 153 -7.82 -8.77 -6.79
CA GLU A 153 -8.98 -9.53 -7.27
C GLU A 153 -10.17 -8.65 -7.75
N GLY A 154 -10.05 -7.32 -7.65
CA GLY A 154 -11.03 -6.38 -8.16
C GLY A 154 -12.28 -6.24 -7.29
N LYS A 155 -12.19 -6.46 -5.97
CA LYS A 155 -13.34 -6.23 -5.06
C LYS A 155 -13.76 -4.75 -5.06
N LEU A 156 -12.81 -3.83 -4.99
CA LEU A 156 -13.08 -2.38 -5.09
C LEU A 156 -13.60 -2.00 -6.48
N SER A 157 -12.93 -2.46 -7.53
CA SER A 157 -13.31 -2.29 -8.93
C SER A 157 -14.79 -2.62 -9.21
N ARG A 158 -15.23 -3.83 -8.82
CA ARG A 158 -16.62 -4.28 -8.99
C ARG A 158 -17.62 -3.39 -8.26
N LEU A 159 -17.29 -2.95 -7.06
CA LEU A 159 -18.13 -2.05 -6.28
C LEU A 159 -18.25 -0.69 -6.97
N ILE A 160 -17.14 -0.08 -7.38
CA ILE A 160 -17.14 1.21 -8.07
C ILE A 160 -17.92 1.14 -9.38
N ARG A 161 -17.77 0.07 -10.17
CA ARG A 161 -18.57 -0.13 -11.39
C ARG A 161 -20.07 -0.26 -11.10
N LYS A 162 -20.46 -0.94 -10.01
CA LYS A 162 -21.86 -1.00 -9.58
C LYS A 162 -22.41 0.40 -9.25
N LEU A 163 -21.65 1.21 -8.52
CA LEU A 163 -22.06 2.59 -8.21
C LEU A 163 -22.18 3.45 -9.46
N ARG A 164 -21.22 3.33 -10.39
CA ARG A 164 -21.27 4.02 -11.69
C ARG A 164 -22.49 3.59 -12.50
N GLN A 165 -22.85 2.30 -12.48
CA GLN A 165 -24.05 1.81 -13.16
C GLN A 165 -25.34 2.43 -12.58
N ASN A 166 -25.45 2.55 -11.26
CA ASN A 166 -26.59 3.23 -10.62
C ASN A 166 -26.71 4.70 -11.07
N LEU A 167 -25.59 5.42 -11.20
CA LEU A 167 -25.60 6.82 -11.67
C LEU A 167 -25.91 6.92 -13.17
N ILE A 168 -25.47 5.96 -13.98
CA ILE A 168 -25.85 5.87 -15.41
C ILE A 168 -27.36 5.67 -15.55
N GLU A 169 -27.95 4.75 -14.77
CA GLU A 169 -29.40 4.52 -14.75
C GLU A 169 -30.15 5.81 -14.38
N ALA A 170 -29.67 6.53 -13.37
CA ALA A 170 -30.23 7.82 -12.96
C ALA A 170 -30.18 8.86 -14.10
N MET A 171 -29.03 9.03 -14.76
CA MET A 171 -28.90 9.95 -15.90
C MET A 171 -29.80 9.55 -17.07
N ALA A 172 -29.90 8.26 -17.39
CA ALA A 172 -30.76 7.78 -18.48
C ALA A 172 -32.25 8.08 -18.22
N HIS A 173 -32.69 8.01 -16.96
CA HIS A 173 -34.03 8.43 -16.58
C HIS A 173 -34.27 9.94 -16.76
N ILE A 174 -33.26 10.77 -16.51
CA ILE A 174 -33.34 12.22 -16.78
C ILE A 174 -33.53 12.48 -18.27
N GLU A 175 -32.72 11.85 -19.13
CA GLU A 175 -32.82 12.02 -20.59
C GLU A 175 -34.22 11.67 -21.11
N VAL A 176 -34.82 10.57 -20.63
CA VAL A 176 -36.18 10.18 -21.01
C VAL A 176 -37.21 11.23 -20.58
N THR A 177 -37.08 11.80 -19.39
CA THR A 177 -38.01 12.82 -18.89
C THR A 177 -37.86 14.15 -19.65
N LEU A 178 -36.64 14.52 -20.05
CA LEU A 178 -36.37 15.70 -20.86
C LEU A 178 -36.90 15.57 -22.29
N ASP A 179 -36.78 14.39 -22.90
CA ASP A 179 -37.27 14.13 -24.25
C ASP A 179 -38.80 14.04 -24.34
N TYR A 180 -39.47 13.69 -23.23
CA TYR A 180 -40.92 13.44 -23.19
C TYR A 180 -41.64 14.16 -22.01
N PRO A 181 -41.64 15.51 -21.97
CA PRO A 181 -42.17 16.28 -20.84
C PRO A 181 -43.71 16.23 -20.70
N GLU A 182 -44.45 15.75 -21.70
CA GLU A 182 -45.93 15.76 -21.72
C GLU A 182 -46.58 14.69 -20.82
N HIS A 183 -45.80 13.85 -20.13
CA HIS A 183 -46.29 12.65 -19.44
C HIS A 183 -46.43 12.76 -17.91
N ASP A 184 -46.32 13.94 -17.29
CA ASP A 184 -46.48 14.14 -15.82
C ASP A 184 -45.60 13.19 -14.98
N VAL A 185 -44.37 12.94 -15.43
CA VAL A 185 -43.43 11.92 -14.88
C VAL A 185 -42.37 12.50 -13.93
N GLU A 186 -42.41 13.81 -13.64
CA GLU A 186 -41.35 14.50 -12.90
C GLU A 186 -41.21 13.99 -11.46
N GLU A 187 -42.31 13.81 -10.72
CA GLU A 187 -42.28 13.32 -9.34
C GLU A 187 -41.74 11.88 -9.26
N VAL A 188 -42.13 11.03 -10.21
CA VAL A 188 -41.62 9.65 -10.33
C VAL A 188 -40.12 9.65 -10.59
N THR A 189 -39.67 10.54 -11.48
CA THR A 189 -38.25 10.71 -11.81
C THR A 189 -37.45 11.17 -10.59
N GLN A 190 -37.92 12.21 -9.89
CA GLN A 190 -37.25 12.73 -8.69
C GLN A 190 -37.11 11.68 -7.59
N ASN A 191 -38.14 10.88 -7.35
CA ASN A 191 -38.10 9.79 -6.38
C ASN A 191 -37.06 8.72 -6.76
N PHE A 192 -37.02 8.33 -8.03
CA PHE A 192 -36.04 7.37 -8.53
C PHE A 192 -34.60 7.89 -8.42
N LEU A 193 -34.37 9.16 -8.79
CA LEU A 193 -33.06 9.79 -8.67
C LEU A 193 -32.59 9.85 -7.22
N ARG A 194 -33.49 10.24 -6.30
CA ARG A 194 -33.21 10.28 -4.87
C ARG A 194 -32.82 8.92 -4.32
N GLU A 195 -33.57 7.89 -4.68
CA GLU A 195 -33.29 6.50 -4.28
C GLU A 195 -31.88 6.09 -4.72
N LYS A 196 -31.57 6.22 -6.02
CA LYS A 196 -30.26 5.84 -6.57
C LYS A 196 -29.10 6.64 -5.99
N CYS A 197 -29.27 7.95 -5.82
CA CYS A 197 -28.24 8.80 -5.21
C CYS A 197 -28.01 8.42 -3.74
N THR A 198 -29.08 8.12 -2.99
CA THR A 198 -28.97 7.70 -1.58
C THR A 198 -28.23 6.36 -1.46
N GLU A 199 -28.55 5.37 -2.31
CA GLU A 199 -27.82 4.09 -2.36
C GLU A 199 -26.32 4.31 -2.60
N VAL A 200 -25.97 5.18 -3.57
CA VAL A 200 -24.57 5.48 -3.89
C VAL A 200 -23.88 6.17 -2.73
N LYS A 201 -24.52 7.15 -2.10
CA LYS A 201 -24.00 7.84 -0.91
C LYS A 201 -23.71 6.88 0.23
N GLU A 202 -24.64 5.99 0.55
CA GLU A 202 -24.48 5.04 1.64
C GLU A 202 -23.32 4.07 1.42
N GLU A 203 -23.14 3.59 0.18
CA GLU A 203 -22.01 2.72 -0.18
C GLU A 203 -20.67 3.47 -0.13
N ILE A 204 -20.61 4.72 -0.62
CA ILE A 204 -19.41 5.57 -0.49
C ILE A 204 -19.09 5.82 0.99
N GLY A 205 -20.11 6.14 1.80
CA GLY A 205 -19.96 6.34 3.24
C GLY A 205 -19.41 5.09 3.94
N ARG A 206 -19.84 3.89 3.54
CA ARG A 206 -19.30 2.61 4.02
C ARG A 206 -17.82 2.42 3.65
N LEU A 207 -17.41 2.82 2.45
CA LEU A 207 -15.99 2.78 2.04
C LEU A 207 -15.14 3.81 2.80
N LEU A 208 -15.63 5.04 2.96
CA LEU A 208 -14.92 6.09 3.69
C LEU A 208 -14.76 5.78 5.18
N GLN A 209 -15.69 5.01 5.73
CA GLN A 209 -15.62 4.48 7.08
C GLN A 209 -14.44 3.53 7.33
N THR A 210 -13.97 2.80 6.29
CA THR A 210 -12.79 1.92 6.38
C THR A 210 -11.49 2.61 5.99
N ALA A 211 -11.56 3.84 5.48
CA ALA A 211 -10.41 4.59 4.95
C ALA A 211 -9.26 4.77 5.95
N ARG A 212 -9.58 5.12 7.21
CA ARG A 212 -8.55 5.33 8.25
C ARG A 212 -7.78 4.05 8.54
N GLN A 213 -8.48 2.93 8.67
CA GLN A 213 -7.87 1.63 8.92
C GLN A 213 -7.08 1.15 7.69
N GLY A 214 -7.62 1.32 6.49
CA GLY A 214 -6.94 0.99 5.24
C GLY A 214 -5.64 1.77 5.07
N LYS A 215 -5.64 3.08 5.37
CA LYS A 215 -4.45 3.92 5.32
C LYS A 215 -3.35 3.40 6.27
N ILE A 216 -3.71 3.12 7.52
CA ILE A 216 -2.75 2.61 8.53
C ILE A 216 -2.23 1.22 8.15
N LEU A 217 -3.07 0.31 7.64
CA LEU A 217 -2.61 -1.00 7.16
C LEU A 217 -1.61 -0.88 6.00
N ARG A 218 -1.73 0.16 5.17
CA ARG A 218 -0.85 0.40 4.02
C ARG A 218 0.45 1.11 4.40
N GLU A 219 0.34 2.21 5.14
CA GLU A 219 1.46 3.12 5.42
C GLU A 219 2.18 2.78 6.74
N GLY A 220 1.49 2.10 7.65
CA GLY A 220 1.90 1.94 9.03
C GLY A 220 1.27 2.98 9.96
N LEU A 221 1.18 2.64 11.25
CA LEU A 221 0.86 3.55 12.32
C LEU A 221 2.13 4.26 12.76
N SER A 222 2.25 5.55 12.47
CA SER A 222 3.44 6.33 12.82
C SER A 222 3.58 6.38 14.34
N THR A 223 4.59 5.70 14.87
CA THR A 223 4.73 5.44 16.31
C THR A 223 6.02 6.05 16.85
N ALA A 224 5.89 6.96 17.80
CA ALA A 224 7.02 7.53 18.52
C ALA A 224 7.19 6.85 19.88
N ILE A 225 8.42 6.45 20.21
CA ILE A 225 8.78 5.92 21.52
C ILE A 225 9.54 7.00 22.28
N ILE A 226 8.93 7.54 23.33
CA ILE A 226 9.48 8.66 24.10
C ILE A 226 9.69 8.27 25.55
N GLY A 227 10.62 8.96 26.21
CA GLY A 227 10.97 8.74 27.61
C GLY A 227 12.40 9.20 27.87
N ARG A 228 12.75 9.37 29.15
CA ARG A 228 14.12 9.75 29.55
C ARG A 228 15.18 8.74 29.09
N PRO A 229 16.48 9.10 29.08
CA PRO A 229 17.55 8.13 28.95
C PRO A 229 17.41 6.99 29.97
N ASN A 230 17.86 5.79 29.60
CA ASN A 230 17.92 4.61 30.49
C ASN A 230 16.60 4.08 31.08
N VAL A 231 15.42 4.55 30.66
CA VAL A 231 14.11 3.99 31.06
C VAL A 231 13.79 2.63 30.40
N GLY A 232 14.61 2.18 29.45
CA GLY A 232 14.47 0.87 28.79
C GLY A 232 13.72 0.89 27.44
N LYS A 233 13.78 2.00 26.70
CA LYS A 233 13.17 2.13 25.36
C LYS A 233 13.69 1.08 24.37
N SER A 234 15.01 0.93 24.25
CA SER A 234 15.64 -0.03 23.32
C SER A 234 15.35 -1.48 23.70
N SER A 235 15.34 -1.79 25.00
CA SER A 235 14.96 -3.13 25.49
C SER A 235 13.53 -3.48 25.13
N LEU A 236 12.59 -2.54 25.32
CA LEU A 236 11.18 -2.72 24.95
C LEU A 236 11.01 -2.93 23.44
N LEU A 237 11.69 -2.13 22.61
CA LEU A 237 11.64 -2.27 21.16
C LEU A 237 12.20 -3.61 20.72
N ASN A 238 13.32 -4.05 21.29
CA ASN A 238 13.88 -5.37 21.02
C ASN A 238 12.90 -6.48 21.38
N SER A 239 12.19 -6.39 22.51
CA SER A 239 11.14 -7.36 22.87
C SER A 239 10.02 -7.40 21.82
N LEU A 240 9.53 -6.23 21.38
CA LEU A 240 8.49 -6.14 20.34
C LEU A 240 8.96 -6.69 18.97
N VAL A 241 10.23 -6.50 18.63
CA VAL A 241 10.84 -7.02 17.38
C VAL A 241 11.09 -8.54 17.46
N GLN A 242 11.43 -9.06 18.65
CA GLN A 242 11.76 -10.49 18.84
C GLN A 242 10.52 -11.39 18.87
N GLU A 243 9.39 -10.93 19.44
CA GLU A 243 8.13 -11.69 19.49
C GLU A 243 7.39 -11.65 18.14
N GLU A 244 7.44 -10.53 17.42
CA GLU A 244 6.79 -10.38 16.11
C GLU A 244 7.85 -10.26 15.00
N LYS A 245 8.37 -11.40 14.53
CA LYS A 245 9.15 -11.45 13.28
C LYS A 245 8.33 -10.90 12.11
N ALA A 246 8.48 -9.61 11.81
CA ALA A 246 8.00 -9.00 10.59
C ALA A 246 9.12 -8.16 9.96
N ILE A 247 9.86 -8.82 9.08
CA ILE A 247 10.57 -8.25 7.92
C ILE A 247 11.39 -6.98 8.25
N VAL A 248 12.63 -7.20 8.71
CA VAL A 248 13.71 -6.24 8.39
C VAL A 248 13.81 -6.21 6.87
N THR A 249 13.45 -5.11 6.24
CA THR A 249 13.82 -4.92 4.83
C THR A 249 15.29 -4.58 4.77
N ASP A 250 16.15 -5.59 4.82
CA ASP A 250 17.47 -5.52 4.23
C ASP A 250 17.30 -5.66 2.71
N VAL A 251 16.78 -4.62 2.05
CA VAL A 251 16.99 -4.53 0.60
C VAL A 251 18.40 -3.98 0.43
N ALA A 252 19.38 -4.88 0.35
CA ALA A 252 20.74 -4.53 -0.01
C ALA A 252 20.72 -3.69 -1.30
N GLY A 253 21.15 -2.43 -1.22
CA GLY A 253 21.25 -1.54 -2.38
C GLY A 253 20.34 -0.30 -2.39
N THR A 254 19.50 -0.05 -1.38
CA THR A 254 18.81 1.26 -1.28
C THR A 254 19.78 2.30 -0.73
N THR A 255 20.53 2.96 -1.61
CA THR A 255 21.31 4.13 -1.25
C THR A 255 20.39 5.27 -0.81
N ARG A 256 20.64 5.80 0.39
CA ARG A 256 20.32 7.14 0.94
C ARG A 256 19.01 7.39 1.70
N ASP A 257 18.06 6.47 1.74
CA ASP A 257 16.84 6.69 2.53
C ASP A 257 16.92 5.99 3.88
N VAL A 258 16.50 6.72 4.92
CA VAL A 258 16.43 6.28 6.32
C VAL A 258 15.79 4.89 6.38
N ILE A 259 16.47 3.91 7.00
CA ILE A 259 15.91 2.58 7.24
C ILE A 259 14.69 2.76 8.16
N GLU A 260 13.50 2.88 7.58
CA GLU A 260 12.25 2.90 8.33
C GLU A 260 12.03 1.51 8.93
N GLU A 261 12.09 1.40 10.25
CA GLU A 261 11.83 0.13 10.94
C GLU A 261 10.32 -0.05 11.12
N TYR A 262 9.81 -1.15 10.56
CA TYR A 262 8.44 -1.60 10.78
C TYR A 262 8.42 -2.73 11.81
N VAL A 263 7.44 -2.69 12.71
CA VAL A 263 7.16 -3.79 13.64
C VAL A 263 5.70 -4.19 13.48
N ASN A 264 5.43 -5.46 13.23
CA ASN A 264 4.08 -5.96 13.29
C ASN A 264 3.68 -6.08 14.77
N VAL A 265 2.50 -5.61 15.13
CA VAL A 265 1.90 -5.84 16.45
C VAL A 265 0.46 -6.29 16.25
N ARG A 266 0.19 -7.60 16.35
CA ARG A 266 -1.13 -8.24 16.18
C ARG A 266 -1.83 -7.88 14.86
N GLY A 267 -1.02 -7.73 13.82
CA GLY A 267 -1.45 -7.35 12.47
C GLY A 267 -1.50 -5.84 12.23
N VAL A 268 -1.09 -5.01 13.20
CA VAL A 268 -0.92 -3.56 13.04
C VAL A 268 0.54 -3.28 12.68
N PRO A 269 0.84 -2.75 11.48
CA PRO A 269 2.19 -2.31 11.15
C PRO A 269 2.50 -1.01 11.91
N LEU A 270 3.44 -1.04 12.84
CA LEU A 270 3.97 0.16 13.49
C LEU A 270 5.16 0.67 12.69
N ARG A 271 5.09 1.91 12.20
CA ARG A 271 6.22 2.60 11.56
C ARG A 271 6.93 3.41 12.62
N LEU A 272 8.12 2.98 13.03
CA LEU A 272 8.86 3.61 14.11
C LEU A 272 9.55 4.87 13.60
N ILE A 273 9.24 6.01 14.19
CA ILE A 273 9.81 7.30 13.79
C ILE A 273 11.16 7.47 14.53
N ASP A 274 12.24 7.63 13.76
CA ASP A 274 13.62 7.91 14.21
C ASP A 274 14.33 6.79 14.99
N THR A 275 14.64 5.69 14.30
CA THR A 275 15.39 4.53 14.81
C THR A 275 16.88 4.53 14.45
N ALA A 276 17.39 5.56 13.76
CA ALA A 276 18.82 5.67 13.41
C ALA A 276 19.75 5.66 14.65
N GLY A 277 19.20 5.87 15.84
CA GLY A 277 19.90 5.76 17.12
C GLY A 277 19.74 4.42 17.87
N ILE A 278 18.95 3.47 17.36
CA ILE A 278 18.64 2.23 18.09
C ILE A 278 19.61 1.10 17.72
N ARG A 279 20.20 1.14 16.51
CA ARG A 279 21.20 0.15 16.07
C ARG A 279 22.65 0.64 16.12
N GLU A 280 22.92 1.94 16.05
CA GLU A 280 24.28 2.47 16.13
C GLU A 280 24.52 3.26 17.42
N THR A 281 25.38 2.68 18.26
CA THR A 281 26.10 3.24 19.41
C THR A 281 25.38 3.32 20.76
N GLU A 282 26.06 2.76 21.77
CA GLU A 282 25.81 2.94 23.20
C GLU A 282 25.98 4.39 23.69
N ASP A 283 26.24 5.39 22.84
CA ASP A 283 26.80 6.68 23.31
C ASP A 283 26.37 7.98 22.60
N ILE A 284 25.49 7.98 21.57
CA ILE A 284 25.17 9.23 20.83
C ILE A 284 23.69 9.67 20.93
N VAL A 285 22.76 8.81 21.36
CA VAL A 285 21.32 9.16 21.45
C VAL A 285 20.93 9.77 22.81
N GLU A 286 21.79 9.67 23.82
CA GLU A 286 21.46 10.08 25.19
C GLU A 286 21.32 11.61 25.40
N LYS A 287 21.61 12.43 24.39
CA LYS A 287 21.59 13.91 24.46
C LYS A 287 20.52 14.61 23.64
N ILE A 288 19.44 13.91 23.32
CA ILE A 288 18.39 14.45 22.48
C ILE A 288 17.22 14.89 23.36
N GLY A 289 17.25 16.16 23.77
CA GLY A 289 16.35 16.77 24.76
C GLY A 289 14.89 16.95 24.31
N VAL A 290 14.11 17.59 25.18
CA VAL A 290 12.66 17.85 25.07
C VAL A 290 12.22 18.41 23.70
N GLU A 291 13.06 19.20 23.02
CA GLU A 291 12.75 19.81 21.72
C GLU A 291 12.60 18.80 20.57
N LYS A 292 13.43 17.76 20.51
CA LYS A 292 13.32 16.73 19.46
C LYS A 292 12.18 15.75 19.76
N SER A 293 11.90 15.46 21.03
CA SER A 293 10.66 14.76 21.42
C SER A 293 9.41 15.51 20.95
N ARG A 294 9.41 16.86 20.99
CA ARG A 294 8.28 17.66 20.46
C ARG A 294 8.13 17.57 18.95
N GLN A 295 9.23 17.48 18.19
CA GLN A 295 9.20 17.29 16.74
C GLN A 295 8.62 15.91 16.38
N LEU A 296 9.10 14.85 17.04
CA LEU A 296 8.62 13.48 16.82
C LEU A 296 7.12 13.32 17.14
N LEU A 297 6.64 14.02 18.18
CA LEU A 297 5.23 14.00 18.55
C LEU A 297 4.31 14.54 17.46
N GLN A 298 4.74 15.56 16.69
CA GLN A 298 3.92 16.15 15.63
C GLN A 298 3.67 15.18 14.46
N GLU A 299 4.55 14.22 14.25
CA GLU A 299 4.47 13.23 13.18
C GLU A 299 3.85 11.90 13.63
N ALA A 300 3.60 11.73 14.93
CA ALA A 300 3.16 10.47 15.52
C ALA A 300 1.63 10.36 15.62
N ASP A 301 1.09 9.27 15.08
CA ASP A 301 -0.29 8.83 15.30
C ASP A 301 -0.45 8.14 16.67
N LEU A 302 0.63 7.52 17.17
CA LEU A 302 0.70 6.82 18.46
C LEU A 302 1.99 7.16 19.20
N VAL A 303 1.88 7.36 20.51
CA VAL A 303 3.00 7.65 21.41
C VAL A 303 3.11 6.55 22.45
N LEU A 304 4.26 5.88 22.49
CA LEU A 304 4.63 4.94 23.54
C LEU A 304 5.52 5.67 24.54
N LEU A 305 4.94 6.09 25.67
CA LEU A 305 5.65 6.80 26.72
C LEU A 305 6.23 5.81 27.73
N VAL A 306 7.56 5.67 27.75
CA VAL A 306 8.27 4.72 28.62
C VAL A 306 8.81 5.41 29.87
N LEU A 307 8.43 4.91 31.04
CA LEU A 307 8.85 5.37 32.36
C LEU A 307 9.55 4.23 33.13
N ASN A 308 10.41 4.57 34.09
CA ASN A 308 11.12 3.58 34.91
C ASN A 308 10.39 3.36 36.24
N TYR A 309 9.97 2.12 36.53
CA TYR A 309 9.28 1.73 37.77
C TYR A 309 10.13 1.97 39.03
N ASN A 310 11.46 1.86 38.92
CA ASN A 310 12.41 1.98 40.02
C ASN A 310 12.88 3.42 40.32
N GLU A 311 12.38 4.42 39.60
CA GLU A 311 12.78 5.82 39.78
C GLU A 311 11.57 6.70 40.11
N PRO A 312 11.74 7.74 40.93
CA PRO A 312 10.71 8.78 41.07
C PRO A 312 10.57 9.60 39.78
N LEU A 313 9.43 10.25 39.62
CA LEU A 313 9.23 11.22 38.53
C LEU A 313 10.18 12.40 38.68
N THR A 314 10.72 12.86 37.55
CA THR A 314 11.67 13.97 37.47
C THR A 314 11.07 15.13 36.68
N PRO A 315 11.60 16.36 36.78
CA PRO A 315 11.15 17.51 35.98
C PRO A 315 11.08 17.24 34.47
N ASP A 316 12.00 16.43 33.95
CA ASP A 316 12.03 16.03 32.55
C ASP A 316 10.85 15.12 32.17
N ASP A 317 10.39 14.25 33.09
CA ASP A 317 9.19 13.43 32.87
C ASP A 317 7.95 14.33 32.74
N TYR A 318 7.81 15.34 33.60
CA TYR A 318 6.70 16.28 33.51
C TYR A 318 6.74 17.11 32.22
N ALA A 319 7.93 17.52 31.75
CA ALA A 319 8.08 18.21 30.47
C ALA A 319 7.65 17.33 29.29
N ILE A 320 7.95 16.02 29.35
CA ILE A 320 7.47 15.03 28.37
C ILE A 320 5.95 14.86 28.49
N PHE A 321 5.39 14.82 29.70
CA PHE A 321 3.95 14.72 29.90
C PHE A 321 3.21 15.89 29.26
N ASP A 322 3.71 17.11 29.48
CA ASP A 322 3.15 18.32 28.89
C ASP A 322 3.25 18.33 27.36
N ALA A 323 4.36 17.83 26.81
CA ALA A 323 4.51 17.70 25.36
C ALA A 323 3.57 16.65 24.75
N ALA A 324 3.34 15.52 25.45
CA ALA A 324 2.49 14.42 24.99
C ALA A 324 0.99 14.66 25.22
N LYS A 325 0.59 15.77 25.87
CA LYS A 325 -0.82 16.13 26.03
C LYS A 325 -1.50 16.32 24.67
N GLY A 326 -2.70 15.76 24.53
CA GLY A 326 -3.48 15.84 23.29
C GLY A 326 -3.18 14.74 22.27
N PHE A 327 -2.06 14.02 22.40
CA PHE A 327 -1.71 12.91 21.51
C PHE A 327 -2.33 11.59 21.98
N GLN A 328 -2.31 10.57 21.12
CA GLN A 328 -2.74 9.23 21.48
C GLN A 328 -1.60 8.50 22.19
N VAL A 329 -1.67 8.41 23.53
CA VAL A 329 -0.57 7.89 24.37
C VAL A 329 -0.95 6.54 24.98
N ILE A 330 -0.01 5.57 24.92
CA ILE A 330 0.06 4.42 25.82
C ILE A 330 1.21 4.68 26.79
N VAL A 331 0.92 4.63 28.09
CA VAL A 331 1.94 4.78 29.13
C VAL A 331 2.47 3.40 29.51
N ILE A 332 3.79 3.26 29.47
CA ILE A 332 4.50 2.01 29.72
C ILE A 332 5.42 2.26 30.90
N VAL A 333 5.15 1.61 32.04
CA VAL A 333 6.02 1.66 33.20
C VAL A 333 6.86 0.38 33.20
N ASN A 334 8.11 0.53 32.79
CA ASN A 334 9.05 -0.57 32.55
C ASN A 334 9.91 -0.86 33.80
N LYS A 335 10.57 -2.02 33.82
CA LYS A 335 11.43 -2.54 34.90
C LYS A 335 10.68 -2.89 36.19
N VAL A 336 9.50 -3.49 36.07
CA VAL A 336 8.72 -3.93 37.25
C VAL A 336 9.36 -5.10 38.03
N ASP A 337 10.42 -5.69 37.49
CA ASP A 337 11.31 -6.61 38.21
C ASP A 337 12.09 -5.93 39.36
N LEU A 338 12.12 -4.59 39.40
CA LEU A 338 12.78 -3.80 40.43
C LEU A 338 11.77 -3.23 41.44
N PRO A 339 12.21 -2.79 42.65
CA PRO A 339 11.32 -2.15 43.62
C PRO A 339 10.64 -0.88 43.12
N GLN A 340 9.36 -0.69 43.41
CA GLN A 340 8.62 0.52 43.04
C GLN A 340 9.16 1.77 43.72
N ARG A 341 9.46 2.81 42.94
CA ARG A 341 9.70 4.17 43.44
C ARG A 341 8.90 5.25 42.73
N ILE A 342 8.27 4.93 41.60
CA ILE A 342 7.39 5.82 40.87
C ILE A 342 6.00 5.92 41.53
N ASP A 343 5.42 7.12 41.55
CA ASP A 343 4.03 7.35 41.93
C ASP A 343 3.11 7.07 40.72
N LEU A 344 2.52 5.88 40.69
CA LEU A 344 1.62 5.48 39.60
C LEU A 344 0.32 6.29 39.58
N ASP A 345 -0.16 6.77 40.72
CA ASP A 345 -1.40 7.55 40.80
C ASP A 345 -1.18 8.96 40.28
N GLU A 346 0.01 9.52 40.44
CA GLU A 346 0.42 10.73 39.75
C GLU A 346 0.45 10.55 38.23
N VAL A 347 1.06 9.47 37.72
CA VAL A 347 1.08 9.18 36.28
C VAL A 347 -0.35 9.07 35.72
N ARG A 348 -1.26 8.38 36.43
CA ARG A 348 -2.68 8.26 36.05
C ARG A 348 -3.40 9.60 36.02
N ARG A 349 -3.09 10.53 36.93
CA ARG A 349 -3.66 11.88 36.94
C ARG A 349 -3.24 12.70 35.72
N HIS A 350 -2.02 12.50 35.21
CA HIS A 350 -1.53 13.17 34.01
C HIS A 350 -2.11 12.61 32.71
N PHE A 351 -2.40 11.30 32.68
CA PHE A 351 -2.97 10.61 31.51
C PHE A 351 -4.28 9.88 31.84
N PRO A 352 -5.35 10.61 32.19
CA PRO A 352 -6.64 10.00 32.49
C PRO A 352 -7.20 9.28 31.25
N ASN A 353 -7.80 8.10 31.46
CA ASN A 353 -8.39 7.26 30.40
C ASN A 353 -7.40 6.79 29.32
N ARG A 354 -6.09 6.85 29.58
CA ARG A 354 -5.07 6.25 28.71
C ARG A 354 -4.64 4.89 29.27
N PRO A 355 -4.32 3.90 28.43
CA PRO A 355 -3.77 2.64 28.90
C PRO A 355 -2.44 2.88 29.64
N LEU A 356 -2.34 2.37 30.87
CA LEU A 356 -1.10 2.32 31.66
C LEU A 356 -0.73 0.86 31.85
N ILE A 357 0.42 0.46 31.33
CA ILE A 357 0.85 -0.93 31.24
C ILE A 357 2.16 -1.10 31.98
N LEU A 358 2.16 -2.05 32.91
CA LEU A 358 3.33 -2.43 33.68
C LEU A 358 4.10 -3.48 32.88
N THR A 359 5.40 -3.25 32.64
CA THR A 359 6.23 -4.15 31.83
C THR A 359 7.57 -4.44 32.49
N SER A 360 8.12 -5.63 32.23
CA SER A 360 9.55 -5.90 32.37
C SER A 360 10.02 -6.51 31.07
N ALA A 361 10.81 -5.75 30.31
CA ALA A 361 11.43 -6.27 29.09
C ALA A 361 12.41 -7.43 29.36
N ARG A 362 12.95 -7.53 30.59
CA ARG A 362 13.86 -8.61 30.99
C ARG A 362 13.13 -9.92 31.29
N GLU A 363 12.01 -9.82 32.00
CA GLU A 363 11.19 -10.98 32.39
C GLU A 363 10.06 -11.25 31.39
N GLU A 364 10.02 -10.51 30.27
CA GLU A 364 8.99 -10.57 29.21
C GLU A 364 7.54 -10.44 29.74
N THR A 365 7.37 -9.73 30.86
CA THR A 365 6.05 -9.52 31.47
C THR A 365 5.40 -8.25 30.96
N GLY A 366 4.08 -8.31 30.70
CA GLY A 366 3.29 -7.15 30.27
C GLY A 366 3.40 -6.80 28.79
N ILE A 367 4.26 -7.46 28.01
CA ILE A 367 4.41 -7.23 26.56
C ILE A 367 3.13 -7.61 25.82
N ASP A 368 2.55 -8.80 26.06
CA ASP A 368 1.25 -9.19 25.49
C ASP A 368 0.11 -8.20 25.83
N GLN A 369 0.14 -7.58 27.02
CA GLN A 369 -0.84 -6.54 27.38
C GLN A 369 -0.62 -5.25 26.57
N LEU A 370 0.64 -4.87 26.33
CA LEU A 370 1.01 -3.76 25.46
C LEU A 370 0.54 -3.99 24.03
N GLU A 371 0.81 -5.15 23.46
CA GLU A 371 0.36 -5.49 22.12
C GLU A 371 -1.16 -5.45 21.98
N ARG A 372 -1.89 -5.99 22.98
CA ARG A 372 -3.35 -5.92 23.01
C ARG A 372 -3.84 -4.49 23.09
N ALA A 373 -3.23 -3.64 23.91
CA ALA A 373 -3.61 -2.24 24.00
C ALA A 373 -3.37 -1.48 22.68
N ILE A 374 -2.27 -1.78 21.98
CA ILE A 374 -1.98 -1.23 20.64
C ILE A 374 -3.03 -1.69 19.64
N ALA A 375 -3.33 -3.00 19.62
CA ALA A 375 -4.34 -3.58 18.75
C ALA A 375 -5.72 -3.01 19.04
N ASP A 376 -6.11 -2.91 20.32
CA ASP A 376 -7.41 -2.37 20.74
C ASP A 376 -7.51 -0.88 20.39
N LEU A 377 -6.48 -0.07 20.57
CA LEU A 377 -6.54 1.33 20.13
C LEU A 377 -6.79 1.48 18.62
N PHE A 378 -6.36 0.49 17.83
CA PHE A 378 -6.53 0.49 16.38
C PHE A 378 -7.83 -0.18 15.90
N PHE A 379 -8.23 -1.29 16.53
CA PHE A 379 -9.40 -2.10 16.17
C PHE A 379 -10.64 -1.81 17.03
N SER A 380 -10.53 -1.03 18.11
CA SER A 380 -11.68 -0.72 18.98
C SER A 380 -12.74 0.10 18.24
N GLY A 381 -14.00 -0.22 18.57
CA GLY A 381 -15.17 0.46 18.04
C GLY A 381 -15.83 -0.20 16.83
N ARG A 382 -15.20 -1.20 16.19
CA ARG A 382 -15.81 -1.93 15.07
C ARG A 382 -15.35 -3.39 15.10
N VAL A 383 -16.30 -4.27 15.39
CA VAL A 383 -16.19 -5.73 15.30
C VAL A 383 -15.35 -6.11 14.08
N GLN A 384 -14.49 -7.12 14.24
CA GLN A 384 -13.86 -7.89 13.16
C GLN A 384 -14.77 -7.96 11.92
N GLN A 385 -14.62 -7.01 11.01
CA GLN A 385 -15.31 -7.01 9.74
C GLN A 385 -14.27 -7.39 8.70
N ASP A 386 -13.83 -8.65 8.80
CA ASP A 386 -12.95 -9.30 7.82
C ASP A 386 -13.50 -9.24 6.38
N ASP A 387 -14.76 -8.83 6.22
CA ASP A 387 -15.48 -8.81 4.96
C ASP A 387 -15.66 -7.42 4.33
N LEU A 388 -15.27 -6.34 5.01
CA LEU A 388 -15.36 -5.00 4.42
C LEU A 388 -14.27 -4.76 3.37
N THR A 389 -14.64 -4.06 2.30
CA THR A 389 -13.67 -3.53 1.34
C THR A 389 -12.96 -2.35 1.97
N TYR A 390 -11.65 -2.48 2.17
CA TYR A 390 -10.81 -1.40 2.67
C TYR A 390 -10.37 -0.51 1.51
N VAL A 391 -10.44 0.80 1.71
CA VAL A 391 -9.81 1.79 0.83
C VAL A 391 -8.58 2.34 1.56
N SER A 392 -7.40 2.15 0.99
CA SER A 392 -6.13 2.48 1.62
C SER A 392 -5.45 3.71 1.01
N ASN A 393 -5.65 3.94 -0.29
CA ASN A 393 -4.97 5.01 -1.02
C ASN A 393 -5.62 6.38 -0.78
N ALA A 394 -4.81 7.38 -0.41
CA ALA A 394 -5.25 8.77 -0.25
C ALA A 394 -5.97 9.34 -1.48
N ARG A 395 -5.52 8.98 -2.70
CA ARG A 395 -6.17 9.34 -3.97
C ARG A 395 -7.61 8.85 -4.02
N HIS A 396 -7.82 7.55 -3.77
CA HIS A 396 -9.15 6.94 -3.73
C HIS A 396 -10.03 7.61 -2.67
N ILE A 397 -9.50 7.84 -1.47
CA ILE A 397 -10.24 8.49 -0.37
C ILE A 397 -10.69 9.90 -0.75
N GLN A 398 -9.81 10.67 -1.39
CA GLN A 398 -10.13 12.03 -1.85
C GLN A 398 -11.19 12.02 -2.96
N LEU A 399 -11.06 11.15 -3.96
CA LEU A 399 -12.06 11.00 -5.03
C LEU A 399 -13.43 10.56 -4.49
N LEU A 400 -13.45 9.60 -3.56
CA LEU A 400 -14.68 9.15 -2.90
C LEU A 400 -15.34 10.26 -2.08
N ARG A 401 -14.57 11.10 -1.36
CA ARG A 401 -15.12 12.26 -0.65
C ARG A 401 -15.69 13.31 -1.60
N GLN A 402 -15.07 13.51 -2.75
CA GLN A 402 -15.59 14.44 -3.76
C GLN A 402 -16.86 13.88 -4.41
N ALA A 403 -16.90 12.57 -4.68
CA ALA A 403 -18.07 11.90 -5.21
C ALA A 403 -19.23 11.93 -4.20
N GLU A 404 -18.97 11.69 -2.91
CA GLU A 404 -19.96 11.82 -1.83
C GLU A 404 -20.58 13.23 -1.81
N ARG A 405 -19.75 14.28 -1.89
CA ARG A 405 -20.23 15.67 -1.97
C ARG A 405 -21.08 15.93 -3.21
N ALA A 406 -20.64 15.46 -4.38
CA ALA A 406 -21.41 15.63 -5.61
C ALA A 406 -22.77 14.91 -5.55
N VAL A 407 -22.81 13.72 -4.96
CA VAL A 407 -24.08 13.01 -4.71
C VAL A 407 -24.96 13.75 -3.70
N ASP A 408 -24.37 14.36 -2.66
CA ASP A 408 -25.09 15.20 -1.70
C ASP A 408 -25.67 16.46 -2.33
N ASP A 409 -24.92 17.11 -3.22
CA ASP A 409 -25.37 18.27 -3.98
C ASP A 409 -26.55 17.88 -4.89
N ALA A 410 -26.48 16.72 -5.56
CA ALA A 410 -27.58 16.19 -6.37
C ALA A 410 -28.84 15.91 -5.53
N ILE A 411 -28.72 15.23 -4.38
CA ILE A 411 -29.84 14.97 -3.46
C ILE A 411 -30.46 16.29 -2.99
N SER A 412 -29.62 17.26 -2.61
CA SER A 412 -30.05 18.58 -2.17
C SER A 412 -30.76 19.35 -3.30
N GLY A 413 -30.30 19.21 -4.55
CA GLY A 413 -30.97 19.78 -5.72
C GLY A 413 -32.38 19.21 -5.91
N ILE A 414 -32.54 17.89 -5.77
CA ILE A 414 -33.84 17.22 -5.83
C ILE A 414 -34.76 17.70 -4.69
N ASP A 415 -34.25 17.80 -3.46
CA ASP A 415 -34.99 18.30 -2.29
C ASP A 415 -35.50 19.73 -2.45
N ASN A 416 -34.72 20.57 -3.12
CA ASN A 416 -35.08 21.96 -3.38
C ASN A 416 -35.89 22.15 -4.67
N LEU A 417 -36.37 21.06 -5.29
CA LEU A 417 -37.14 21.06 -6.53
C LEU A 417 -36.42 21.81 -7.67
N MET A 418 -35.09 21.66 -7.75
CA MET A 418 -34.34 22.19 -8.89
C MET A 418 -34.71 21.44 -10.18
N PRO A 419 -34.61 22.11 -11.34
CA PRO A 419 -34.72 21.46 -12.64
C PRO A 419 -33.79 20.23 -12.76
N ILE A 420 -34.31 19.13 -13.29
CA ILE A 420 -33.60 17.82 -13.33
C ILE A 420 -32.34 17.85 -14.21
N ASP A 421 -32.28 18.74 -15.21
CA ASP A 421 -31.10 19.00 -16.03
C ASP A 421 -29.95 19.63 -15.22
N MET A 422 -30.27 20.47 -14.23
CA MET A 422 -29.27 20.98 -13.29
C MET A 422 -28.77 19.90 -12.35
N VAL A 423 -29.66 19.05 -11.82
CA VAL A 423 -29.30 17.92 -10.96
C VAL A 423 -28.38 16.92 -11.69
N GLN A 424 -28.60 16.72 -13.00
CA GLN A 424 -27.79 15.83 -13.83
C GLN A 424 -26.29 16.20 -13.80
N ILE A 425 -25.95 17.48 -13.66
CA ILE A 425 -24.55 17.95 -13.63
C ILE A 425 -23.79 17.31 -12.46
N ASP A 426 -24.41 17.29 -11.28
CA ASP A 426 -23.80 16.74 -10.07
C ASP A 426 -23.74 15.20 -10.11
N ILE A 427 -24.77 14.54 -10.67
CA ILE A 427 -24.77 13.09 -10.90
C ILE A 427 -23.65 12.69 -11.86
N LYS A 428 -23.49 13.43 -12.96
CA LYS A 428 -22.42 13.21 -13.95
C LYS A 428 -21.04 13.40 -13.32
N LYS A 429 -20.86 14.46 -12.52
CA LYS A 429 -19.61 14.71 -11.79
C LYS A 429 -19.27 13.57 -10.83
N ALA A 430 -20.24 13.07 -10.06
CA ALA A 430 -20.04 11.91 -9.21
C ALA A 430 -19.64 10.66 -10.02
N TRP A 431 -20.27 10.45 -11.18
CA TRP A 431 -19.94 9.35 -12.08
C TRP A 431 -18.49 9.45 -12.59
N GLU A 432 -18.06 10.62 -13.07
CA GLU A 432 -16.68 10.87 -13.54
C GLU A 432 -15.65 10.62 -12.43
N LEU A 433 -15.87 11.16 -11.22
CA LEU A 433 -14.99 10.98 -10.06
C LEU A 433 -14.85 9.51 -9.66
N LEU A 434 -15.93 8.74 -9.70
CA LEU A 434 -15.88 7.28 -9.48
C LEU A 434 -15.11 6.57 -10.61
N GLY A 435 -15.21 7.06 -11.85
CA GLY A 435 -14.44 6.55 -12.99
C GLY A 435 -12.95 6.77 -12.84
N GLU A 436 -12.55 7.90 -12.26
CA GLU A 436 -11.15 8.21 -11.96
C GLU A 436 -10.53 7.25 -10.93
N VAL A 437 -11.32 6.71 -10.00
CA VAL A 437 -10.83 5.71 -9.02
C VAL A 437 -10.26 4.48 -9.73
N ILE A 438 -11.00 3.96 -10.72
CA ILE A 438 -10.65 2.75 -11.47
C ILE A 438 -9.89 3.02 -12.77
N GLY A 439 -9.70 4.28 -13.18
CA GLY A 439 -8.96 4.60 -14.40
C GLY A 439 -9.80 4.66 -15.68
N GLU A 440 -11.13 4.64 -15.59
CA GLU A 440 -12.02 4.74 -16.77
C GLU A 440 -12.20 6.19 -17.26
N SER A 441 -11.82 7.18 -16.46
CA SER A 441 -12.01 8.62 -16.76
C SER A 441 -10.73 9.43 -16.49
N VAL A 442 -9.55 8.83 -16.62
CA VAL A 442 -8.25 9.42 -16.23
C VAL A 442 -7.45 9.89 -17.46
N GLY A 443 -6.75 11.02 -17.33
CA GLY A 443 -5.79 11.51 -18.33
C GLY A 443 -4.42 10.84 -18.28
N GLU A 444 -3.66 10.89 -19.39
CA GLU A 444 -2.36 10.21 -19.53
C GLU A 444 -1.32 10.64 -18.48
N ASP A 445 -1.25 11.92 -18.12
CA ASP A 445 -0.27 12.43 -17.14
C ASP A 445 -0.40 11.78 -15.75
N LEU A 446 -1.64 11.50 -15.31
CA LEU A 446 -1.87 10.87 -14.00
C LEU A 446 -1.47 9.39 -14.04
N ILE A 447 -1.69 8.72 -15.17
CA ILE A 447 -1.25 7.34 -15.39
C ILE A 447 0.27 7.28 -15.23
N ASP A 448 1.00 8.18 -15.91
CA ASP A 448 2.46 8.23 -15.86
C ASP A 448 2.98 8.52 -14.44
N GLN A 449 2.36 9.47 -13.74
CA GLN A 449 2.73 9.78 -12.36
C GLN A 449 2.54 8.57 -11.42
N ILE A 450 1.46 7.81 -11.56
CA ILE A 450 1.21 6.61 -10.73
C ILE A 450 2.25 5.54 -11.02
N PHE A 451 2.50 5.24 -12.30
CA PHE A 451 3.43 4.18 -12.69
C PHE A 451 4.90 4.52 -12.41
N SER A 452 5.27 5.80 -12.37
CA SER A 452 6.62 6.24 -11.97
C SER A 452 7.03 5.81 -10.54
N GLN A 453 6.05 5.51 -9.65
CA GLN A 453 6.31 5.07 -8.28
C GLN A 453 6.55 3.56 -8.12
N PHE A 454 6.44 2.81 -9.22
CA PHE A 454 6.66 1.36 -9.27
C PHE A 454 8.15 1.04 -9.41
N CYS A 455 8.53 -0.19 -9.09
CA CYS A 455 9.90 -0.67 -9.31
C CYS A 455 10.15 -0.99 -10.79
N LEU A 456 11.42 -0.97 -11.22
CA LEU A 456 11.81 -1.56 -12.51
C LEU A 456 11.46 -3.05 -12.53
N GLY A 457 10.91 -3.55 -13.65
CA GLY A 457 10.54 -4.97 -13.81
C GLY A 457 9.09 -5.33 -13.46
N LYS A 458 8.30 -4.37 -12.97
CA LYS A 458 6.85 -4.49 -12.81
C LYS A 458 6.16 -3.22 -13.25
#